data_AF-A0A972X8M3-F1
#
_entry.id   AF-A0A972X8M3-F1
#
_cell.length_a   1.000
_cell.length_b   1.000
_cell.length_c   1.000
_cell.angle_alpha   90.00
_cell.angle_beta   90.00
_cell.angle_gamma   90.00
#
_symmetry.space_group_name_H-M   'P 1'
#
loop_
_entity.id
_entity.type
_entity.pdbx_description
1 polymer ?
#
loop_
_entity_poly.entity_id
_entity_poly.type
_entity_poly.pdbx_seq_one_letter_code
_entity_poly.pdbx_strand_id
1 'polypeptide(L)'
;MDRNQPALQAVSAAATFRWGGQRLLPGGLRIRHGLAVALCLWTAAGHPPARSDQVEMADGRVLDGRFVLLPGVAADPAADARGNAPNGTPVLMCDNELTRTMVSKRRVVKAEPGIGNSNVERIKIPQRIPENGRRVASIGAILGTTPFDEYGRRILSIGTAGGRIDVVQGITQITPRWASVEGIITEQPLLLDMRIATSSIPREVLKRVIDQHLDRTDSDHRLRIVRLFLQAERYDDARQELDEVLRDFPDLADLATQRKDLAALAAAQLLDEILVRGRVGQDRLALELLEQFPADDVDGETIEAVREARDRYRRQQETARRLLDELRRRLEQLAEDDTRREAAALVAEIEQGLSFAALGRLATFERLGTDPDMPADAAIAMAINGWLQGASSADRNLKLALSAVRVRTLVVDYLRAADRPERDRIHASLEQEEAFDAPTVTAIVQHMRPPFEAPEESSAGLHTLEVPGLDGGESFTCLVQLPPEYDPLRTYQAVVSLHAAWSTPMNQVEWWAGMLGADGLRRGQAGRNGTIVIAPAWARERQNSYEYSAREHAAVLAALREAQRRFSIDTDRVFLS
;
A
#
# COMPACT_ATOMS: atom_id res chain seq x y z
N MET A 1 -17.10 27.40 -20.73
CA MET A 1 -15.86 27.51 -21.54
C MET A 1 -14.94 26.40 -21.05
N ASP A 2 -15.35 25.14 -21.21
CA ASP A 2 -15.20 24.31 -22.43
C ASP A 2 -13.75 24.16 -22.88
N ARG A 3 -13.11 23.05 -22.47
CA ARG A 3 -12.24 22.18 -23.29
C ARG A 3 -11.74 20.95 -22.51
N ASN A 4 -12.12 19.79 -23.05
CA ASN A 4 -11.41 18.49 -23.08
C ASN A 4 -11.09 17.75 -21.76
N GLN A 5 -12.02 16.88 -21.36
CA GLN A 5 -11.71 15.53 -20.87
C GLN A 5 -12.49 14.51 -21.72
N PRO A 6 -11.79 13.64 -22.46
CA PRO A 6 -12.34 12.32 -22.73
C PRO A 6 -11.25 11.24 -22.57
N ALA A 7 -11.34 10.38 -21.53
CA ALA A 7 -10.58 9.10 -21.50
C ALA A 7 -10.96 8.11 -20.37
N LEU A 8 -11.81 8.44 -19.38
CA LEU A 8 -12.02 7.58 -18.21
C LEU A 8 -13.39 6.88 -18.10
N GLN A 9 -14.22 6.91 -19.16
CA GLN A 9 -15.53 6.24 -19.17
C GLN A 9 -15.62 4.97 -20.02
N ALA A 10 -14.53 4.50 -20.64
CA ALA A 10 -14.57 3.36 -21.57
C ALA A 10 -14.29 1.98 -20.94
N VAL A 11 -13.82 1.89 -19.69
CA VAL A 11 -13.41 0.60 -19.08
C VAL A 11 -14.55 -0.11 -18.33
N SER A 12 -15.70 0.54 -18.12
CA SER A 12 -16.86 -0.06 -17.42
C SER A 12 -17.85 -0.82 -18.33
N ALA A 13 -17.56 -0.97 -19.62
CA ALA A 13 -18.45 -1.65 -20.57
C ALA A 13 -17.80 -2.90 -21.18
N ALA A 14 -17.15 -3.73 -20.35
CA ALA A 14 -16.61 -5.01 -20.80
C ALA A 14 -17.70 -6.12 -20.72
N ALA A 15 -18.26 -6.39 -21.89
CA ALA A 15 -18.74 -7.69 -22.37
C ALA A 15 -19.80 -8.44 -21.53
N THR A 16 -21.06 -8.25 -21.92
CA THR A 16 -22.11 -9.26 -21.72
C THR A 16 -21.83 -10.46 -22.65
N PHE A 17 -20.93 -11.35 -22.23
CA PHE A 17 -20.69 -12.63 -22.89
C PHE A 17 -21.91 -13.55 -22.70
N ARG A 18 -22.74 -13.70 -23.74
CA ARG A 18 -23.83 -14.68 -23.78
C ARG A 18 -23.33 -16.01 -24.35
N TRP A 19 -23.15 -16.99 -23.47
CA TRP A 19 -23.13 -18.40 -23.86
C TRP A 19 -24.59 -18.90 -23.87
N GLY A 20 -25.14 -19.11 -25.07
CA GLY A 20 -26.53 -19.54 -25.26
C GLY A 20 -26.66 -21.05 -25.41
N GLY A 21 -27.54 -21.68 -24.62
CA GLY A 21 -27.99 -23.05 -24.88
C GLY A 21 -28.61 -23.79 -23.69
N GLN A 22 -29.78 -23.37 -23.19
CA GLN A 22 -30.62 -24.23 -22.32
C GLN A 22 -32.05 -24.32 -22.86
N ARG A 23 -32.49 -25.56 -23.17
CA ARG A 23 -33.87 -25.91 -23.51
C ARG A 23 -34.63 -26.24 -22.22
N LEU A 24 -35.72 -25.51 -21.97
CA LEU A 24 -36.70 -25.75 -20.92
C LEU A 24 -37.85 -26.62 -21.45
N LEU A 25 -38.37 -27.54 -20.62
CA LEU A 25 -39.71 -28.10 -20.74
C LEU A 25 -40.43 -28.07 -19.37
N PRO A 26 -41.79 -27.95 -19.33
CA PRO A 26 -42.53 -27.47 -18.16
C PRO A 26 -43.53 -28.48 -17.55
N GLY A 27 -44.01 -28.16 -16.34
CA GLY A 27 -45.21 -28.74 -15.72
C GLY A 27 -45.00 -28.94 -14.20
N GLY A 28 -45.79 -28.44 -13.25
CA GLY A 28 -47.13 -27.88 -13.27
C GLY A 28 -48.13 -28.85 -12.64
N LEU A 29 -48.37 -28.79 -11.32
CA LEU A 29 -49.67 -29.13 -10.73
C LEU A 29 -49.82 -28.55 -9.30
N ARG A 30 -50.98 -27.91 -9.08
CA ARG A 30 -51.51 -27.46 -7.78
C ARG A 30 -52.42 -28.54 -7.19
N ILE A 31 -52.59 -28.59 -5.87
CA ILE A 31 -53.88 -28.78 -5.15
C ILE A 31 -53.68 -28.47 -3.65
N ARG A 32 -54.81 -28.15 -3.00
CA ARG A 32 -55.06 -27.30 -1.83
C ARG A 32 -55.59 -28.11 -0.63
N HIS A 33 -55.42 -27.52 0.57
CA HIS A 33 -56.14 -27.71 1.86
C HIS A 33 -55.76 -28.97 2.66
N GLY A 34 -55.51 -28.96 3.98
CA GLY A 34 -55.51 -27.93 5.02
C GLY A 34 -55.77 -28.63 6.37
N LEU A 35 -54.97 -28.37 7.41
CA LEU A 35 -55.41 -28.40 8.82
C LEU A 35 -54.33 -27.80 9.72
N ALA A 36 -54.78 -26.92 10.63
CA ALA A 36 -53.95 -26.21 11.58
C ALA A 36 -53.66 -27.06 12.83
N VAL A 37 -52.39 -27.12 13.24
CA VAL A 37 -51.98 -27.44 14.62
C VAL A 37 -50.83 -26.51 14.97
N ALA A 38 -51.00 -25.76 16.05
CA ALA A 38 -50.05 -24.80 16.57
C ALA A 38 -48.80 -25.52 17.13
N LEU A 39 -47.62 -25.18 16.61
CA LEU A 39 -46.33 -25.51 17.21
C LEU A 39 -45.38 -24.34 17.01
N CYS A 40 -44.77 -23.88 18.10
CA CYS A 40 -43.79 -22.80 18.13
C CYS A 40 -42.61 -23.09 17.18
N LEU A 41 -42.52 -22.33 16.08
CA LEU A 41 -41.45 -22.38 15.10
C LEU A 41 -40.52 -21.17 15.29
N TRP A 42 -39.31 -21.44 15.77
CA TRP A 42 -38.15 -20.61 15.45
C TRP A 42 -37.93 -20.70 13.93
N THR A 43 -38.15 -19.59 13.24
CA THR A 43 -37.98 -19.51 11.79
C THR A 43 -36.50 -19.60 11.43
N ALA A 44 -36.11 -20.76 10.90
CA ALA A 44 -35.02 -20.86 9.94
C ALA A 44 -35.39 -19.99 8.72
N ALA A 45 -34.85 -18.77 8.67
CA ALA A 45 -34.92 -17.93 7.50
C ALA A 45 -33.96 -18.50 6.44
N GLY A 46 -34.54 -19.19 5.44
CA GLY A 46 -33.89 -19.40 4.16
C GLY A 46 -33.43 -18.04 3.64
N HIS A 47 -32.12 -17.88 3.47
CA HIS A 47 -31.56 -16.64 2.96
C HIS A 47 -32.07 -16.46 1.52
N PRO A 48 -32.77 -15.36 1.19
CA PRO A 48 -33.00 -15.02 -0.21
C PRO A 48 -31.63 -14.86 -0.90
N PRO A 49 -31.53 -15.06 -2.23
CA PRO A 49 -30.29 -14.77 -2.95
C PRO A 49 -29.88 -13.35 -2.62
N ALA A 50 -28.72 -13.21 -1.98
CA ALA A 50 -28.24 -11.94 -1.45
C ALA A 50 -28.12 -10.92 -2.58
N ARG A 51 -28.98 -9.88 -2.55
CA ARG A 51 -28.72 -8.65 -3.29
C ARG A 51 -27.61 -7.92 -2.55
N SER A 52 -26.51 -7.62 -3.22
CA SER A 52 -25.58 -6.62 -2.74
C SER A 52 -26.16 -5.25 -3.07
N ASP A 53 -25.97 -4.28 -2.19
CA ASP A 53 -26.23 -2.88 -2.50
C ASP A 53 -24.92 -2.23 -2.95
N GLN A 54 -25.01 -1.09 -3.60
CA GLN A 54 -23.87 -0.25 -3.95
C GLN A 54 -24.02 1.09 -3.25
N VAL A 55 -23.01 1.51 -2.51
CA VAL A 55 -23.02 2.77 -1.74
C VAL A 55 -21.87 3.66 -2.19
N GLU A 56 -22.19 4.84 -2.69
CA GLU A 56 -21.23 5.87 -3.06
C GLU A 56 -20.94 6.79 -1.85
N MET A 57 -19.66 7.03 -1.62
CA MET A 57 -19.14 7.83 -0.53
C MET A 57 -18.78 9.25 -1.00
N ALA A 58 -18.76 10.21 -0.08
CA ALA A 58 -18.42 11.61 -0.36
C ALA A 58 -16.98 11.83 -0.85
N ASP A 59 -16.11 10.84 -0.68
CA ASP A 59 -14.74 10.82 -1.23
C ASP A 59 -14.65 10.09 -2.58
N GLY A 60 -15.78 9.74 -3.20
CA GLY A 60 -15.85 9.07 -4.50
C GLY A 60 -15.66 7.56 -4.43
N ARG A 61 -15.35 6.98 -3.25
CA ARG A 61 -15.30 5.51 -3.11
C ARG A 61 -16.68 4.91 -3.29
N VAL A 62 -16.72 3.72 -3.87
CA VAL A 62 -17.94 2.94 -4.00
C VAL A 62 -17.79 1.61 -3.28
N LEU A 63 -18.67 1.35 -2.32
CA LEU A 63 -18.72 0.12 -1.55
C LEU A 63 -19.77 -0.80 -2.17
N ASP A 64 -19.43 -2.08 -2.39
CA ASP A 64 -20.34 -3.13 -2.85
C ASP A 64 -20.35 -4.28 -1.85
N GLY A 65 -21.52 -4.64 -1.35
CA GLY A 65 -21.67 -5.71 -0.37
C GLY A 65 -23.01 -5.69 0.34
N ARG A 66 -23.06 -6.38 1.48
CA ARG A 66 -24.21 -6.37 2.40
C ARG A 66 -24.03 -5.22 3.38
N PHE A 67 -25.04 -4.35 3.49
CA PHE A 67 -24.96 -3.18 4.35
C PHE A 67 -25.78 -3.34 5.62
N VAL A 68 -25.19 -2.95 6.75
CA VAL A 68 -25.83 -2.94 8.07
C VAL A 68 -25.51 -1.64 8.78
N LEU A 69 -26.49 -1.05 9.46
CA LEU A 69 -26.29 0.13 10.29
C LEU A 69 -25.93 -0.29 11.72
N LEU A 70 -24.85 0.27 12.27
CA LEU A 70 -24.32 -0.04 13.60
C LEU A 70 -24.32 1.21 14.50
N PRO A 71 -24.51 1.03 15.83
CA PRO A 71 -24.43 2.12 16.80
C PRO A 71 -22.99 2.61 17.06
N GLY A 72 -21.97 1.79 16.76
CA GLY A 72 -20.55 2.10 16.93
C GLY A 72 -19.64 1.02 16.35
N VAL A 73 -18.32 1.28 16.32
CA VAL A 73 -17.29 0.35 15.80
C VAL A 73 -16.88 -0.68 16.86
N ALA A 74 -16.81 -0.26 18.13
CA ALA A 74 -16.66 -1.12 19.29
C ALA A 74 -17.81 -0.81 20.25
N ALA A 75 -18.59 -1.83 20.63
CA ALA A 75 -19.51 -1.69 21.76
C ALA A 75 -18.66 -1.77 23.03
N ASP A 76 -18.59 -0.68 23.80
CA ASP A 76 -18.03 -0.71 25.14
C ASP A 76 -18.95 -1.56 26.03
N PRO A 77 -18.54 -2.74 26.51
CA PRO A 77 -19.37 -3.58 27.36
C PRO A 77 -19.80 -2.88 28.66
N ALA A 78 -19.05 -1.87 29.10
CA ALA A 78 -19.36 -1.07 30.28
C ALA A 78 -20.38 0.06 30.02
N ALA A 79 -20.61 0.44 28.75
CA ALA A 79 -21.60 1.45 28.38
C ALA A 79 -23.04 0.90 28.44
N ASP A 80 -23.25 -0.37 28.09
CA ASP A 80 -24.55 -1.06 28.20
C ASP A 80 -25.00 -1.21 29.65
N ALA A 81 -24.06 -1.50 30.58
CA ALA A 81 -24.35 -1.60 32.00
C ALA A 81 -24.73 -0.26 32.67
N ARG A 82 -24.38 0.88 32.05
CA ARG A 82 -24.64 2.24 32.56
C ARG A 82 -25.84 2.92 31.89
N GLY A 83 -26.53 2.25 30.96
CA GLY A 83 -27.68 2.83 30.24
C GLY A 83 -27.32 3.95 29.26
N ASN A 84 -26.04 4.08 28.90
CA ASN A 84 -25.51 5.13 28.01
C ASN A 84 -25.29 4.63 26.57
N ALA A 85 -26.09 3.65 26.11
CA ALA A 85 -26.01 3.18 24.74
C ALA A 85 -26.24 4.36 23.75
N PRO A 86 -25.44 4.49 22.68
CA PRO A 86 -25.61 5.58 21.72
C PRO A 86 -27.02 5.56 21.11
N ASN A 87 -27.77 6.66 21.24
CA ASN A 87 -29.03 6.84 20.54
C ASN A 87 -28.77 7.06 19.04
N GLY A 88 -28.78 5.98 18.26
CA GLY A 88 -28.72 6.01 16.80
C GLY A 88 -27.71 5.02 16.21
N THR A 89 -27.78 4.83 14.89
CA THR A 89 -26.83 3.99 14.13
C THR A 89 -25.99 4.84 13.17
N PRO A 90 -24.99 5.58 13.67
CA PRO A 90 -24.21 6.52 12.88
C PRO A 90 -23.19 5.84 11.96
N VAL A 91 -22.94 4.54 12.15
CA VAL A 91 -21.97 3.76 11.38
C VAL A 91 -22.70 2.92 10.34
N LEU A 92 -22.27 2.99 9.09
CA LEU A 92 -22.64 2.06 8.04
C LEU A 92 -21.51 1.03 7.89
N MET A 93 -21.82 -0.24 8.07
CA MET A 93 -20.92 -1.36 7.80
C MET A 93 -21.27 -1.98 6.45
N CYS A 94 -20.29 -2.09 5.58
CA CYS A 94 -20.33 -2.90 4.35
C CYS A 94 -19.58 -4.21 4.60
N ASP A 95 -20.24 -5.35 4.43
CA ASP A 95 -19.65 -6.69 4.44
C ASP A 95 -19.66 -7.25 3.01
N ASN A 96 -18.49 -7.36 2.39
CA ASN A 96 -18.33 -7.91 1.05
C ASN A 96 -17.87 -9.38 1.04
N GLU A 97 -18.11 -10.08 2.15
CA GLU A 97 -17.62 -11.42 2.52
C GLU A 97 -16.12 -11.46 2.90
N LEU A 98 -15.26 -10.64 2.29
CA LEU A 98 -13.83 -10.65 2.61
C LEU A 98 -13.47 -9.65 3.72
N THR A 99 -14.08 -8.48 3.68
CA THR A 99 -13.79 -7.34 4.55
C THR A 99 -15.07 -6.74 5.09
N ARG A 100 -15.00 -6.24 6.33
CA ARG A 100 -16.02 -5.38 6.92
C ARG A 100 -15.50 -3.95 6.95
N THR A 101 -16.05 -3.10 6.09
CA THR A 101 -15.69 -1.68 6.03
C THR A 101 -16.72 -0.87 6.78
N MET A 102 -16.29 -0.20 7.85
CA MET A 102 -17.15 0.65 8.67
C MET A 102 -16.87 2.12 8.33
N VAL A 103 -17.92 2.85 7.96
CA VAL A 103 -17.85 4.27 7.59
C VAL A 103 -18.92 5.08 8.30
N SER A 104 -18.69 6.38 8.46
CA SER A 104 -19.76 7.26 8.95
C SER A 104 -20.90 7.31 7.92
N LYS A 105 -22.13 7.08 8.37
CA LYS A 105 -23.34 7.23 7.55
C LYS A 105 -23.45 8.64 6.94
N ARG A 106 -22.88 9.66 7.58
CA ARG A 106 -22.86 11.05 7.07
C ARG A 106 -22.04 11.22 5.79
N ARG A 107 -21.17 10.26 5.47
CA ARG A 107 -20.33 10.26 4.28
C ARG A 107 -20.98 9.54 3.10
N VAL A 108 -22.18 9.00 3.27
CA VAL A 108 -22.92 8.32 2.20
C VAL A 108 -23.61 9.38 1.34
N VAL A 109 -23.33 9.36 0.03
CA VAL A 109 -23.95 10.24 -0.97
C VAL A 109 -25.15 9.57 -1.60
N LYS A 110 -24.98 8.30 -2.01
CA LYS A 110 -25.98 7.56 -2.77
C LYS A 110 -25.96 6.09 -2.39
N ALA A 111 -27.12 5.45 -2.41
CA ALA A 111 -27.27 4.02 -2.24
C ALA A 111 -28.19 3.48 -3.35
N GLU A 112 -27.73 2.48 -4.08
CA GLU A 112 -28.48 1.84 -5.16
C GLU A 112 -28.53 0.32 -4.95
N PRO A 113 -29.63 -0.33 -5.36
CA PRO A 113 -29.65 -1.79 -5.42
C PRO A 113 -28.56 -2.25 -6.39
N GLY A 114 -27.61 -3.04 -5.91
CA GLY A 114 -26.56 -3.59 -6.74
C GLY A 114 -27.10 -4.61 -7.72
N ILE A 115 -26.42 -4.75 -8.87
CA ILE A 115 -26.65 -5.85 -9.78
C ILE A 115 -26.09 -7.09 -9.08
N GLY A 116 -26.97 -7.90 -8.47
CA GLY A 116 -26.54 -9.07 -7.72
C GLY A 116 -25.55 -9.93 -8.52
N ASN A 117 -24.45 -10.33 -7.87
CA ASN A 117 -23.32 -11.06 -8.44
C ASN A 117 -23.67 -12.53 -8.83
N SER A 118 -24.67 -12.73 -9.69
CA SER A 118 -25.13 -14.07 -10.11
C SER A 118 -24.20 -14.75 -11.11
N ASN A 119 -23.27 -14.03 -11.72
CA ASN A 119 -22.36 -14.55 -12.76
C ASN A 119 -20.92 -14.79 -12.27
N VAL A 120 -20.68 -14.75 -10.96
CA VAL A 120 -19.35 -14.98 -10.39
C VAL A 120 -19.04 -16.47 -10.37
N GLU A 121 -17.91 -16.87 -10.95
CA GLU A 121 -17.43 -18.25 -10.97
C GLU A 121 -17.12 -18.71 -9.53
N ARG A 122 -17.54 -19.93 -9.18
CA ARG A 122 -17.33 -20.51 -7.85
C ARG A 122 -16.89 -21.96 -8.01
N ILE A 123 -15.68 -22.25 -7.54
CA ILE A 123 -15.13 -23.60 -7.52
C ILE A 123 -15.26 -24.13 -6.09
N LYS A 124 -16.01 -25.20 -5.90
CA LYS A 124 -16.14 -25.88 -4.61
C LYS A 124 -15.02 -26.90 -4.48
N ILE A 125 -14.37 -26.92 -3.33
CA ILE A 125 -13.29 -27.85 -2.98
C ILE A 125 -13.83 -28.72 -1.85
N PRO A 126 -14.19 -29.99 -2.11
CA PRO A 126 -14.77 -30.86 -1.08
C PRO A 126 -13.80 -31.09 0.08
N GLN A 127 -14.19 -30.66 1.28
CA GLN A 127 -13.50 -30.97 2.53
C GLN A 127 -14.48 -31.52 3.56
N ARG A 128 -13.97 -32.30 4.52
CA ARG A 128 -14.77 -32.76 5.65
C ARG A 128 -14.77 -31.68 6.73
N ILE A 129 -15.87 -30.95 6.83
CA ILE A 129 -16.06 -29.86 7.78
C ILE A 129 -16.81 -30.41 9.01
N PRO A 130 -16.37 -30.12 10.24
CA PRO A 130 -17.06 -30.57 11.44
C PRO A 130 -18.39 -29.82 11.65
N GLU A 131 -19.46 -30.57 11.92
CA GLU A 131 -20.77 -29.99 12.28
C GLU A 131 -20.82 -29.48 13.73
N ASN A 132 -20.00 -30.07 14.60
CA ASN A 132 -19.88 -29.74 16.02
C ASN A 132 -18.39 -29.65 16.41
N GLY A 133 -18.06 -28.77 17.34
CA GLY A 133 -16.68 -28.59 17.80
C GLY A 133 -16.53 -27.37 18.68
N ARG A 134 -15.30 -27.15 19.16
CA ARG A 134 -14.98 -25.95 19.96
C ARG A 134 -15.08 -24.73 19.05
N ARG A 135 -15.84 -23.71 19.47
CA ARG A 135 -15.89 -22.41 18.78
C ARG A 135 -14.73 -21.55 19.25
N VAL A 136 -14.07 -20.87 18.32
CA VAL A 136 -13.08 -19.84 18.66
C VAL A 136 -13.82 -18.53 18.90
N ALA A 137 -13.99 -18.15 20.17
CA ALA A 137 -14.64 -16.89 20.54
C ALA A 137 -13.76 -15.68 20.19
N SER A 138 -12.43 -15.85 20.23
CA SER A 138 -11.44 -14.88 19.79
C SER A 138 -10.21 -15.60 19.24
N ILE A 139 -9.76 -15.19 18.06
CA ILE A 139 -8.47 -15.61 17.52
C ILE A 139 -7.44 -14.64 18.14
N GLY A 140 -6.44 -15.15 18.85
CA GLY A 140 -5.30 -14.33 19.31
C GLY A 140 -4.30 -14.11 18.17
N ALA A 141 -2.99 -14.07 18.43
CA ALA A 141 -2.02 -13.94 17.33
C ALA A 141 -2.07 -15.15 16.42
N ILE A 142 -1.94 -14.89 15.12
CA ILE A 142 -1.43 -15.89 14.19
C ILE A 142 0.06 -16.04 14.50
N LEU A 143 0.45 -17.18 15.06
CA LEU A 143 1.84 -17.54 15.37
C LEU A 143 2.59 -18.06 14.14
N GLY A 144 1.85 -18.61 13.17
CA GLY A 144 2.42 -19.10 11.93
C GLY A 144 1.39 -19.80 11.06
N THR A 145 1.70 -19.92 9.77
CA THR A 145 0.90 -20.67 8.80
C THR A 145 1.82 -21.47 7.90
N THR A 146 1.54 -22.75 7.70
CA THR A 146 2.20 -23.52 6.64
C THR A 146 1.61 -23.12 5.27
N PRO A 147 2.34 -23.35 4.17
CA PRO A 147 1.76 -23.33 2.84
C PRO A 147 0.62 -24.34 2.72
N PHE A 148 -0.27 -24.12 1.75
CA PHE A 148 -1.28 -25.11 1.37
C PHE A 148 -0.63 -26.26 0.60
N ASP A 149 -1.06 -27.48 0.92
CA ASP A 149 -0.73 -28.69 0.16
C ASP A 149 -1.55 -28.79 -1.14
N GLU A 150 -1.37 -29.89 -1.88
CA GLU A 150 -2.09 -30.16 -3.14
C GLU A 150 -3.61 -30.33 -2.96
N TYR A 151 -4.09 -30.65 -1.76
CA TYR A 151 -5.51 -30.79 -1.44
C TYR A 151 -6.10 -29.50 -0.84
N GLY A 152 -5.33 -28.41 -0.81
CA GLY A 152 -5.74 -27.13 -0.28
C GLY A 152 -5.80 -27.10 1.24
N ARG A 153 -4.99 -27.90 1.94
CA ARG A 153 -4.93 -27.97 3.40
C ARG A 153 -3.66 -27.34 3.94
N ARG A 154 -3.75 -26.71 5.12
CA ARG A 154 -2.61 -26.13 5.83
C ARG A 154 -2.79 -26.19 7.34
N ILE A 155 -1.73 -25.93 8.08
CA ILE A 155 -1.77 -25.73 9.52
C ILE A 155 -1.69 -24.23 9.82
N LEU A 156 -2.68 -23.73 10.55
CA LEU A 156 -2.70 -22.40 11.14
C LEU A 156 -2.42 -22.53 12.64
N SER A 157 -1.31 -21.97 13.09
CA SER A 157 -0.95 -21.91 14.51
C SER A 157 -1.43 -20.60 15.10
N ILE A 158 -2.29 -20.66 16.12
CA ILE A 158 -2.82 -19.49 16.82
C ILE A 158 -2.43 -19.51 18.30
N GLY A 159 -2.06 -18.35 18.82
CA GLY A 159 -1.87 -18.13 20.25
C GLY A 159 -3.22 -17.81 20.87
N THR A 160 -3.59 -18.53 21.91
CA THR A 160 -4.78 -18.22 22.71
C THR A 160 -4.42 -18.07 24.18
N ALA A 161 -5.35 -17.59 25.01
CA ALA A 161 -5.15 -17.53 26.47
C ALA A 161 -4.80 -18.91 27.08
N GLY A 162 -5.21 -20.00 26.43
CA GLY A 162 -4.89 -21.38 26.84
C GLY A 162 -3.63 -21.96 26.20
N GLY A 163 -2.82 -21.15 25.51
CA GLY A 163 -1.61 -21.59 24.80
C GLY A 163 -1.79 -21.70 23.28
N ARG A 164 -0.80 -22.29 22.62
CA ARG A 164 -0.77 -22.49 21.17
C ARG A 164 -1.79 -23.57 20.76
N ILE A 165 -2.59 -23.28 19.74
CA ILE A 165 -3.49 -24.23 19.09
C ILE A 165 -3.12 -24.30 17.61
N ASP A 166 -2.90 -25.52 17.13
CA ASP A 166 -2.67 -25.78 15.71
C ASP A 166 -3.99 -26.24 15.09
N VAL A 167 -4.46 -25.50 14.09
CA VAL A 167 -5.73 -25.74 13.40
C VAL A 167 -5.42 -26.22 12.00
N VAL A 168 -5.88 -27.43 11.68
CA VAL A 168 -5.84 -27.90 10.30
C VAL A 168 -6.98 -27.23 9.55
N GLN A 169 -6.63 -26.40 8.57
CA GLN A 169 -7.56 -25.69 7.70
C GLN A 169 -7.58 -26.32 6.31
N GLY A 170 -8.71 -26.19 5.62
CA GLY A 170 -8.88 -26.59 4.21
C GLY A 170 -9.58 -25.50 3.42
N ILE A 171 -9.16 -25.27 2.18
CA ILE A 171 -9.91 -24.46 1.21
C ILE A 171 -11.18 -25.22 0.87
N THR A 172 -12.34 -24.57 1.00
CA THR A 172 -13.66 -25.17 0.73
C THR A 172 -14.35 -24.55 -0.48
N GLN A 173 -14.02 -23.29 -0.79
CA GLN A 173 -14.54 -22.59 -1.95
C GLN A 173 -13.54 -21.55 -2.44
N ILE A 174 -13.38 -21.45 -3.75
CA ILE A 174 -12.57 -20.42 -4.42
C ILE A 174 -13.51 -19.56 -5.26
N THR A 175 -13.43 -18.25 -5.07
CA THR A 175 -14.08 -17.22 -5.90
C THR A 175 -13.03 -16.25 -6.42
N PRO A 176 -13.36 -15.35 -7.37
CA PRO A 176 -12.39 -14.38 -7.87
C PRO A 176 -11.84 -13.43 -6.80
N ARG A 177 -12.67 -13.01 -5.83
CA ARG A 177 -12.28 -12.05 -4.79
C ARG A 177 -11.71 -12.71 -3.53
N TRP A 178 -12.28 -13.84 -3.12
CA TRP A 178 -11.91 -14.52 -1.88
C TRP A 178 -11.97 -16.04 -1.98
N ALA A 179 -11.21 -16.71 -1.13
CA ALA A 179 -11.29 -18.13 -0.87
C ALA A 179 -11.79 -18.38 0.57
N SER A 180 -12.72 -19.32 0.70
CA SER A 180 -13.17 -19.83 2.00
C SER A 180 -12.16 -20.84 2.52
N VAL A 181 -11.72 -20.64 3.76
CA VAL A 181 -10.76 -21.48 4.46
C VAL A 181 -11.36 -21.85 5.80
N GLU A 182 -11.67 -23.13 5.99
CA GLU A 182 -12.41 -23.63 7.14
C GLU A 182 -11.60 -24.66 7.93
N GLY A 183 -11.84 -24.76 9.24
CA GLY A 183 -11.31 -25.84 10.05
C GLY A 183 -11.87 -27.19 9.59
N ILE A 184 -11.00 -28.18 9.35
CA ILE A 184 -11.42 -29.51 8.91
C ILE A 184 -11.52 -30.48 10.09
N ILE A 185 -12.21 -31.61 9.88
CA ILE A 185 -12.36 -32.65 10.92
C ILE A 185 -10.99 -33.19 11.32
N THR A 186 -10.72 -33.11 12.62
CA THR A 186 -9.57 -33.72 13.32
C THR A 186 -10.07 -34.35 14.63
N GLU A 187 -9.18 -34.92 15.44
CA GLU A 187 -9.53 -35.46 16.76
C GLU A 187 -10.18 -34.43 17.69
N GLN A 188 -9.77 -33.15 17.58
CA GLN A 188 -10.31 -32.04 18.33
C GLN A 188 -10.84 -30.97 17.36
N PRO A 189 -12.05 -31.15 16.81
CA PRO A 189 -12.58 -30.28 15.77
C PRO A 189 -12.77 -28.85 16.29
N LEU A 190 -12.27 -27.89 15.51
CA LEU A 190 -12.40 -26.47 15.77
C LEU A 190 -13.30 -25.84 14.70
N LEU A 191 -14.38 -25.20 15.14
CA LEU A 191 -15.26 -24.46 14.25
C LEU A 191 -14.63 -23.10 13.95
N LEU A 192 -13.97 -23.03 12.81
CA LEU A 192 -13.30 -21.83 12.31
C LEU A 192 -13.69 -21.63 10.85
N ASP A 193 -14.29 -20.48 10.55
CA ASP A 193 -14.64 -20.07 9.19
C ASP A 193 -13.96 -18.74 8.87
N MET A 194 -13.13 -18.72 7.83
CA MET A 194 -12.34 -17.56 7.43
C MET A 194 -12.39 -17.32 5.93
N ARG A 195 -12.17 -16.06 5.55
CA ARG A 195 -12.00 -15.64 4.16
C ARG A 195 -10.60 -15.08 4.00
N ILE A 196 -9.91 -15.49 2.95
CA ILE A 196 -8.65 -14.89 2.50
C ILE A 196 -8.83 -14.37 1.09
N ALA A 197 -8.08 -13.32 0.72
CA ALA A 197 -8.13 -12.81 -0.64
C ALA A 197 -7.61 -13.88 -1.61
N THR A 198 -8.30 -14.13 -2.72
CA THR A 198 -7.81 -15.11 -3.72
C THR A 198 -6.48 -14.65 -4.33
N SER A 199 -6.27 -13.34 -4.40
CA SER A 199 -5.00 -12.73 -4.82
C SER A 199 -3.83 -13.01 -3.88
N SER A 200 -4.06 -13.42 -2.62
CA SER A 200 -2.98 -13.81 -1.71
C SER A 200 -2.56 -15.28 -1.85
N ILE A 201 -3.26 -16.06 -2.69
CA ILE A 201 -2.90 -17.45 -2.98
C ILE A 201 -2.12 -17.50 -4.31
N PRO A 202 -0.87 -18.01 -4.30
CA PRO A 202 -0.06 -18.12 -5.52
C PRO A 202 -0.76 -18.95 -6.61
N ARG A 203 -0.54 -18.60 -7.89
CA ARG A 203 -1.10 -19.32 -9.05
C ARG A 203 -0.87 -20.82 -8.94
N GLU A 204 0.38 -21.23 -8.68
CA GLU A 204 0.76 -22.64 -8.60
C GLU A 204 0.02 -23.39 -7.49
N VAL A 205 -0.30 -22.72 -6.38
CA VAL A 205 -1.11 -23.32 -5.31
C VAL A 205 -2.56 -23.47 -5.78
N LEU A 206 -3.16 -22.42 -6.34
CA LEU A 206 -4.53 -22.49 -6.87
C LEU A 206 -4.66 -23.58 -7.93
N LYS A 207 -3.73 -23.63 -8.88
CA LYS A 207 -3.70 -24.63 -9.95
C LYS A 207 -3.63 -26.05 -9.37
N ARG A 208 -2.67 -26.34 -8.48
CA ARG A 208 -2.55 -27.65 -7.83
C ARG A 208 -3.83 -28.07 -7.11
N VAL A 209 -4.45 -27.17 -6.35
CA VAL A 209 -5.67 -27.47 -5.58
C VAL A 209 -6.87 -27.69 -6.50
N ILE A 210 -7.04 -26.83 -7.50
CA ILE A 210 -8.15 -26.88 -8.44
C ILE A 210 -8.06 -28.15 -9.31
N ASP A 211 -6.85 -28.52 -9.74
CA ASP A 211 -6.58 -29.70 -10.57
C ASP A 211 -6.98 -31.02 -9.89
N GLN A 212 -6.99 -31.10 -8.56
CA GLN A 212 -7.47 -32.29 -7.83
C GLN A 212 -8.98 -32.52 -7.96
N HIS A 213 -9.73 -31.49 -8.38
CA HIS A 213 -11.19 -31.48 -8.32
C HIS A 213 -11.87 -31.14 -9.65
N LEU A 214 -11.09 -30.98 -10.71
CA LEU A 214 -11.58 -30.76 -12.07
C LEU A 214 -11.01 -31.80 -13.03
N ASP A 215 -11.83 -32.20 -14.00
CA ASP A 215 -11.39 -33.04 -15.10
C ASP A 215 -10.58 -32.22 -16.11
N ARG A 216 -9.28 -32.52 -16.24
CA ARG A 216 -8.38 -31.82 -17.18
C ARG A 216 -8.62 -32.20 -18.63
N THR A 217 -9.31 -33.31 -18.88
CA THR A 217 -9.69 -33.77 -20.23
C THR A 217 -10.99 -33.13 -20.72
N ASP A 218 -11.66 -32.35 -19.86
CA ASP A 218 -12.84 -31.56 -20.20
C ASP A 218 -12.45 -30.09 -20.41
N SER A 219 -12.64 -29.60 -21.63
CA SER A 219 -12.36 -28.20 -21.98
C SER A 219 -13.22 -27.21 -21.21
N ASP A 220 -14.48 -27.54 -20.91
CA ASP A 220 -15.39 -26.64 -20.19
C ASP A 220 -14.91 -26.41 -18.76
N HIS A 221 -14.39 -27.46 -18.12
CA HIS A 221 -13.78 -27.39 -16.80
C HIS A 221 -12.53 -26.51 -16.80
N ARG A 222 -11.66 -26.62 -17.80
CA ARG A 222 -10.48 -25.75 -17.91
C ARG A 222 -10.86 -24.29 -18.18
N LEU A 223 -11.86 -24.05 -19.02
CA LEU A 223 -12.36 -22.70 -19.30
C LEU A 223 -13.02 -22.03 -18.08
N ARG A 224 -13.52 -22.79 -17.10
CA ARG A 224 -13.96 -22.23 -15.80
C ARG A 224 -12.80 -21.62 -15.03
N ILE A 225 -11.61 -22.22 -15.08
CA ILE A 225 -10.40 -21.68 -14.44
C ILE A 225 -9.99 -20.36 -15.10
N VAL A 226 -10.01 -20.32 -16.44
CA VAL A 226 -9.76 -19.08 -17.20
C VAL A 226 -10.74 -17.98 -16.80
N ARG A 227 -12.04 -18.29 -16.70
CA ARG A 227 -13.07 -17.32 -16.24
C ARG A 227 -12.84 -16.87 -14.81
N LEU A 228 -12.46 -17.77 -13.91
CA LEU A 228 -12.14 -17.42 -12.52
C LEU A 228 -10.99 -16.39 -12.46
N PHE A 229 -9.90 -16.64 -13.18
CA PHE A 229 -8.74 -15.73 -13.21
C PHE A 229 -9.06 -14.41 -13.90
N LEU A 230 -9.81 -14.44 -15.01
CA LEU A 230 -10.29 -13.24 -15.69
C LEU A 230 -11.13 -12.37 -14.75
N GLN A 231 -12.10 -12.96 -14.05
CA GLN A 231 -12.94 -12.24 -13.07
C GLN A 231 -12.16 -11.77 -11.84
N ALA A 232 -10.99 -12.36 -11.58
CA ALA A 232 -10.10 -11.98 -10.49
C ALA A 232 -9.08 -10.91 -10.91
N GLU A 233 -9.16 -10.42 -12.16
CA GLU A 233 -8.20 -9.49 -12.76
C GLU A 233 -6.76 -10.05 -12.72
N ARG A 234 -6.63 -11.37 -12.77
CA ARG A 234 -5.35 -12.10 -12.89
C ARG A 234 -5.14 -12.47 -14.36
N TYR A 235 -5.00 -11.44 -15.21
CA TYR A 235 -5.03 -11.60 -16.66
C TYR A 235 -3.90 -12.48 -17.19
N ASP A 236 -2.68 -12.35 -16.62
CA ASP A 236 -1.57 -13.20 -17.03
C ASP A 236 -1.80 -14.67 -16.66
N ASP A 237 -2.36 -14.95 -15.47
CA ASP A 237 -2.69 -16.32 -15.07
C ASP A 237 -3.81 -16.91 -15.95
N ALA A 238 -4.80 -16.09 -16.32
CA ALA A 238 -5.86 -16.47 -17.25
C ALA A 238 -5.29 -16.78 -18.65
N ARG A 239 -4.37 -15.95 -19.14
CA ARG A 239 -3.67 -16.14 -20.42
C ARG A 239 -2.87 -17.44 -20.41
N GLN A 240 -2.03 -17.66 -19.40
CA GLN A 240 -1.22 -18.87 -19.29
C GLN A 240 -2.09 -20.14 -19.22
N GLU A 241 -3.21 -20.10 -18.50
CA GLU A 241 -4.16 -21.22 -18.46
C GLU A 241 -4.83 -21.43 -19.83
N LEU A 242 -5.21 -20.36 -20.55
CA LEU A 242 -5.77 -20.46 -21.89
C LEU A 242 -4.75 -20.96 -22.93
N ASP A 243 -3.47 -20.59 -22.80
CA ASP A 243 -2.38 -21.12 -23.62
C ASP A 243 -2.25 -22.65 -23.45
N GLU A 244 -2.42 -23.17 -22.23
CA GLU A 244 -2.49 -24.61 -21.99
C GLU A 244 -3.73 -25.25 -22.62
N VAL A 245 -4.90 -24.63 -22.49
CA VAL A 245 -6.16 -25.13 -23.08
C VAL A 245 -6.08 -25.22 -24.60
N LEU A 246 -5.57 -24.18 -25.27
CA LEU A 246 -5.42 -24.18 -26.73
C LEU A 246 -4.43 -25.25 -27.22
N ARG A 247 -3.44 -25.62 -26.39
CA ARG A 247 -2.51 -26.70 -26.69
C ARG A 247 -3.16 -28.08 -26.56
N ASP A 248 -3.94 -28.27 -25.49
CA ASP A 248 -4.57 -29.56 -25.15
C ASP A 248 -5.85 -29.81 -26.00
N PHE A 249 -6.52 -28.75 -26.43
CA PHE A 249 -7.78 -28.77 -27.20
C PHE A 249 -7.68 -27.91 -28.48
N PRO A 250 -7.03 -28.40 -29.55
CA PRO A 250 -6.83 -27.64 -30.78
C PRO A 250 -8.12 -27.18 -31.48
N ASP A 251 -9.25 -27.87 -31.22
CA ASP A 251 -10.56 -27.51 -31.77
C ASP A 251 -11.10 -26.16 -31.25
N LEU A 252 -10.52 -25.62 -30.18
CA LEU A 252 -10.85 -24.31 -29.60
C LEU A 252 -9.97 -23.16 -30.15
N ALA A 253 -9.37 -23.34 -31.33
CA ALA A 253 -8.49 -22.35 -31.95
C ALA A 253 -9.15 -20.97 -32.17
N ASP A 254 -10.47 -20.90 -32.18
CA ASP A 254 -11.23 -19.64 -32.23
C ASP A 254 -11.00 -18.75 -31.01
N LEU A 255 -10.59 -19.33 -29.86
CA LEU A 255 -10.24 -18.58 -28.64
C LEU A 255 -8.89 -17.86 -28.70
N ALA A 256 -8.15 -17.97 -29.82
CA ALA A 256 -6.88 -17.28 -30.00
C ALA A 256 -7.01 -15.74 -29.93
N THR A 257 -8.18 -15.19 -30.26
CA THR A 257 -8.44 -13.74 -30.13
C THR A 257 -8.53 -13.36 -28.65
N GLN A 258 -9.30 -14.11 -27.86
CA GLN A 258 -9.47 -13.90 -26.43
C GLN A 258 -8.13 -14.05 -25.68
N ARG A 259 -7.28 -14.96 -26.12
CA ARG A 259 -5.90 -15.10 -25.62
C ARG A 259 -5.07 -13.83 -25.85
N LYS A 260 -5.18 -13.21 -27.03
CA LYS A 260 -4.52 -11.92 -27.32
C LYS A 260 -5.10 -10.79 -26.47
N ASP A 261 -6.42 -10.75 -26.29
CA ASP A 261 -7.07 -9.75 -25.43
C ASP A 261 -6.59 -9.86 -23.97
N LEU A 262 -6.43 -11.09 -23.46
CA LEU A 262 -5.85 -11.33 -22.13
C LEU A 262 -4.39 -10.88 -22.03
N ALA A 263 -3.59 -11.09 -23.08
CA ALA A 263 -2.22 -10.61 -23.14
C ALA A 263 -2.14 -9.07 -23.09
N ALA A 264 -2.99 -8.38 -23.86
CA ALA A 264 -3.09 -6.93 -23.83
C ALA A 264 -3.50 -6.40 -22.43
N LEU A 265 -4.51 -7.01 -21.80
CA LEU A 265 -4.92 -6.65 -20.44
C LEU A 265 -3.82 -6.88 -19.40
N ALA A 266 -3.09 -7.99 -19.49
CA ALA A 266 -1.96 -8.28 -18.61
C ALA A 266 -0.81 -7.28 -18.79
N ALA A 267 -0.50 -6.90 -20.03
CA ALA A 267 0.52 -5.91 -20.34
C ALA A 267 0.15 -4.52 -19.80
N ALA A 268 -1.10 -4.08 -20.01
CA ALA A 268 -1.59 -2.82 -19.46
C ALA A 268 -1.52 -2.79 -17.93
N GLN A 269 -1.96 -3.86 -17.26
CA GLN A 269 -1.88 -3.98 -15.80
C GLN A 269 -0.43 -3.97 -15.27
N LEU A 270 0.49 -4.62 -15.99
CA LEU A 270 1.91 -4.60 -15.65
C LEU A 270 2.50 -3.18 -15.79
N LEU A 271 2.18 -2.48 -16.88
CA LEU A 271 2.61 -1.09 -17.08
C LEU A 271 2.08 -0.19 -15.96
N ASP A 272 0.80 -0.31 -15.60
CA ASP A 272 0.19 0.45 -14.51
C ASP A 272 0.91 0.21 -13.17
N GLU A 273 1.25 -1.05 -12.86
CA GLU A 273 2.02 -1.39 -11.66
C GLU A 273 3.41 -0.75 -11.69
N ILE A 274 4.12 -0.81 -12.82
CA ILE A 274 5.44 -0.16 -13.00
C ILE A 274 5.34 1.35 -12.79
N LEU A 275 4.32 2.00 -13.35
CA LEU A 275 4.09 3.43 -13.17
C LEU A 275 3.73 3.79 -11.73
N VAL A 276 3.02 2.92 -11.01
CA VAL A 276 2.82 3.06 -9.55
C VAL A 276 4.16 3.01 -8.82
N ARG A 277 5.04 2.06 -9.15
CA ARG A 277 6.38 1.96 -8.52
C ARG A 277 7.21 3.23 -8.73
N GLY A 278 7.25 3.75 -9.94
CA GLY A 278 7.94 5.01 -10.24
C GLY A 278 7.38 6.19 -9.42
N ARG A 279 6.06 6.37 -9.38
CA ARG A 279 5.43 7.47 -8.61
C ARG A 279 5.76 7.43 -7.11
N VAL A 280 6.02 6.26 -6.56
CA VAL A 280 6.37 6.10 -5.14
C VAL A 280 7.86 6.22 -4.84
N GLY A 281 8.69 6.54 -5.83
CA GLY A 281 10.13 6.77 -5.70
C GLY A 281 11.01 5.57 -6.06
N GLN A 282 10.44 4.48 -6.58
CA GLN A 282 11.21 3.33 -7.09
C GLN A 282 11.57 3.53 -8.56
N ASP A 283 12.25 4.63 -8.85
CA ASP A 283 12.52 5.08 -10.21
C ASP A 283 13.52 4.16 -10.93
N ARG A 284 14.51 3.60 -10.23
CA ARG A 284 15.48 2.67 -10.83
C ARG A 284 14.80 1.34 -11.16
N LEU A 285 14.02 0.79 -10.23
CA LEU A 285 13.23 -0.41 -10.48
C LEU A 285 12.24 -0.19 -11.64
N ALA A 286 11.56 0.95 -11.67
CA ALA A 286 10.62 1.25 -12.76
C ALA A 286 11.32 1.30 -14.12
N LEU A 287 12.49 1.95 -14.21
CA LEU A 287 13.29 1.98 -15.43
C LEU A 287 13.74 0.57 -15.84
N GLU A 288 14.24 -0.23 -14.90
CA GLU A 288 14.66 -1.62 -15.17
C GLU A 288 13.51 -2.46 -15.71
N LEU A 289 12.32 -2.37 -15.10
CA LEU A 289 11.14 -3.11 -15.54
C LEU A 289 10.62 -2.63 -16.91
N LEU A 290 10.73 -1.32 -17.21
CA LEU A 290 10.40 -0.79 -18.54
C LEU A 290 11.37 -1.27 -19.62
N GLU A 291 12.65 -1.47 -19.27
CA GLU A 291 13.66 -2.00 -20.19
C GLU A 291 13.47 -3.50 -20.47
N GLN A 292 13.00 -4.24 -19.48
CA GLN A 292 12.72 -5.68 -19.56
C GLN A 292 11.24 -5.99 -19.91
N PHE A 293 10.47 -4.98 -20.32
CA PHE A 293 9.03 -5.13 -20.54
C PHE A 293 8.74 -6.15 -21.66
N PRO A 294 7.85 -7.13 -21.45
CA PRO A 294 7.54 -8.13 -22.47
C PRO A 294 6.79 -7.47 -23.63
N ALA A 295 7.36 -7.53 -24.84
CA ALA A 295 6.77 -6.91 -26.03
C ALA A 295 5.85 -7.86 -26.84
N ASP A 296 5.87 -9.16 -26.50
CA ASP A 296 5.13 -10.18 -27.23
C ASP A 296 3.61 -10.03 -27.01
N ASP A 297 2.84 -10.07 -28.09
CA ASP A 297 1.37 -9.99 -28.07
C ASP A 297 0.79 -8.72 -27.40
N VAL A 298 1.60 -7.66 -27.27
CA VAL A 298 1.17 -6.36 -26.73
C VAL A 298 0.64 -5.46 -27.85
N ASP A 299 -0.41 -4.71 -27.56
CA ASP A 299 -0.96 -3.73 -28.49
C ASP A 299 0.00 -2.54 -28.71
N GLY A 300 -0.12 -1.89 -29.88
CA GLY A 300 0.79 -0.81 -30.26
C GLY A 300 0.72 0.42 -29.35
N GLU A 301 -0.43 0.69 -28.73
CA GLU A 301 -0.61 1.82 -27.81
C GLU A 301 0.18 1.60 -26.51
N THR A 302 0.07 0.41 -25.91
CA THR A 302 0.84 0.03 -24.72
C THR A 302 2.35 0.05 -25.00
N ILE A 303 2.82 -0.43 -26.16
CA ILE A 303 4.25 -0.38 -26.53
C ILE A 303 4.77 1.07 -26.64
N GLU A 304 4.01 1.97 -27.27
CA GLU A 304 4.40 3.37 -27.33
C GLU A 304 4.35 4.03 -25.94
N ALA A 305 3.40 3.68 -25.08
CA ALA A 305 3.35 4.16 -23.70
C ALA A 305 4.56 3.69 -22.87
N VAL A 306 4.98 2.43 -23.02
CA VAL A 306 6.21 1.89 -22.41
C VAL A 306 7.44 2.67 -22.91
N ARG A 307 7.53 2.89 -24.22
CA ARG A 307 8.63 3.65 -24.84
C ARG A 307 8.66 5.08 -24.29
N GLU A 308 7.53 5.77 -24.24
CA GLU A 308 7.43 7.14 -23.74
C GLU A 308 7.87 7.21 -22.28
N ALA A 309 7.39 6.30 -21.43
CA ALA A 309 7.75 6.24 -20.01
C ALA A 309 9.25 5.99 -19.82
N ARG A 310 9.83 5.05 -20.57
CA ARG A 310 11.26 4.74 -20.53
C ARG A 310 12.10 5.92 -21.00
N ASP A 311 11.73 6.53 -22.11
CA ASP A 311 12.48 7.64 -22.70
C ASP A 311 12.38 8.88 -21.81
N ARG A 312 11.29 9.07 -21.06
CA ARG A 312 11.18 10.10 -20.02
C ARG A 312 12.25 9.90 -18.93
N TYR A 313 12.43 8.68 -18.43
CA TYR A 313 13.45 8.39 -17.43
C TYR A 313 14.87 8.61 -17.97
N ARG A 314 15.16 8.18 -19.20
CA ARG A 314 16.45 8.40 -19.85
C ARG A 314 16.76 9.88 -20.04
N ARG A 315 15.77 10.66 -20.52
CA ARG A 315 15.90 12.13 -20.62
C ARG A 315 16.21 12.77 -19.27
N GLN A 316 15.55 12.33 -18.20
CA GLN A 316 15.85 12.85 -16.85
C GLN A 316 17.30 12.56 -16.42
N GLN A 317 17.80 11.35 -16.67
CA GLN A 317 19.20 11.01 -16.36
C GLN A 317 20.20 11.83 -17.20
N GLU A 318 19.93 12.02 -18.49
CA GLU A 318 20.74 12.85 -19.37
C GLU A 318 20.74 14.32 -18.92
N THR A 319 19.56 14.87 -18.59
CA THR A 319 19.42 16.22 -18.04
C THR A 319 20.21 16.36 -16.74
N ALA A 320 20.10 15.40 -15.81
CA ALA A 320 20.84 15.44 -14.55
C ALA A 320 22.36 15.52 -14.79
N ARG A 321 22.91 14.66 -15.65
CA ARG A 321 24.34 14.69 -16.01
C ARG A 321 24.76 16.03 -16.61
N ARG A 322 24.00 16.52 -17.59
CA ARG A 322 24.26 17.82 -18.24
C ARG A 322 24.26 18.98 -17.24
N LEU A 323 23.30 19.01 -16.31
CA LEU A 323 23.21 20.07 -15.30
C LEU A 323 24.38 20.03 -14.32
N LEU A 324 24.83 18.85 -13.90
CA LEU A 324 26.00 18.72 -13.03
C LEU A 324 27.28 19.17 -13.75
N ASP A 325 27.48 18.76 -15.00
CA ASP A 325 28.64 19.20 -15.79
C ASP A 325 28.64 20.73 -15.99
N GLU A 326 27.46 21.32 -16.21
CA GLU A 326 27.31 22.77 -16.30
C GLU A 326 27.63 23.46 -14.96
N LEU A 327 27.16 22.93 -13.83
CA LEU A 327 27.46 23.48 -12.51
C LEU A 327 28.95 23.48 -12.22
N ARG A 328 29.64 22.38 -12.53
CA ARG A 328 31.10 22.28 -12.39
C ARG A 328 31.81 23.35 -13.24
N ARG A 329 31.40 23.48 -14.50
CA ARG A 329 31.97 24.48 -15.42
C ARG A 329 31.77 25.91 -14.91
N ARG A 330 30.59 26.23 -14.37
CA ARG A 330 30.32 27.57 -13.79
C ARG A 330 31.12 27.80 -12.51
N LEU A 331 31.26 26.78 -11.66
CA LEU A 331 32.07 26.86 -10.45
C LEU A 331 33.54 27.14 -10.77
N GLU A 332 34.08 26.60 -11.87
CA GLU A 332 35.45 26.86 -12.34
C GLU A 332 35.69 28.30 -12.81
N GLN A 333 34.63 29.02 -13.20
CA GLN A 333 34.70 30.41 -13.64
C GLN A 333 34.69 31.42 -12.49
N LEU A 334 34.41 30.97 -11.26
CA LEU A 334 34.47 31.84 -10.08
C LEU A 334 35.92 32.14 -9.70
N ALA A 335 36.14 33.31 -9.10
CA ALA A 335 37.43 33.66 -8.53
C ALA A 335 37.80 32.67 -7.40
N GLU A 336 39.09 32.35 -7.27
CA GLU A 336 39.57 31.46 -6.21
C GLU A 336 39.58 32.20 -4.86
N ASP A 337 38.47 32.14 -4.15
CA ASP A 337 38.27 32.77 -2.84
C ASP A 337 37.41 31.89 -1.90
N ASP A 338 37.10 32.42 -0.71
CA ASP A 338 36.26 31.73 0.27
C ASP A 338 34.84 31.45 -0.27
N THR A 339 34.30 32.37 -1.07
CA THR A 339 32.99 32.24 -1.74
C THR A 339 32.96 31.00 -2.63
N ARG A 340 33.99 30.80 -3.46
CA ARG A 340 34.10 29.62 -4.33
C ARG A 340 34.20 28.33 -3.52
N ARG A 341 34.93 28.32 -2.40
CA ARG A 341 35.04 27.12 -1.55
C ARG A 341 33.70 26.74 -0.91
N GLU A 342 32.95 27.72 -0.39
CA GLU A 342 31.61 27.47 0.16
C GLU A 342 30.64 26.97 -0.92
N ALA A 343 30.65 27.61 -2.09
CA ALA A 343 29.82 27.17 -3.22
C ALA A 343 30.21 25.76 -3.70
N ALA A 344 31.51 25.43 -3.75
CA ALA A 344 32.00 24.11 -4.15
C ALA A 344 31.51 23.01 -3.20
N ALA A 345 31.49 23.25 -1.89
CA ALA A 345 30.97 22.31 -0.92
C ALA A 345 29.50 21.99 -1.16
N LEU A 346 28.69 23.01 -1.50
CA LEU A 346 27.28 22.78 -1.81
C LEU A 346 27.06 22.14 -3.18
N VAL A 347 27.86 22.48 -4.20
CA VAL A 347 27.80 21.77 -5.50
C VAL A 347 28.12 20.29 -5.32
N ALA A 348 29.11 19.94 -4.49
CA ALA A 348 29.40 18.55 -4.15
C ALA A 348 28.23 17.86 -3.43
N GLU A 349 27.53 18.57 -2.52
CA GLU A 349 26.31 18.06 -1.89
C GLU A 349 25.19 17.81 -2.92
N ILE A 350 24.98 18.74 -3.86
CA ILE A 350 24.02 18.60 -4.97
C ILE A 350 24.38 17.36 -5.78
N GLU A 351 25.65 17.21 -6.18
CA GLU A 351 26.12 16.06 -6.97
C GLU A 351 25.87 14.72 -6.27
N GLN A 352 26.12 14.63 -4.96
CA GLN A 352 25.89 13.41 -4.17
C GLN A 352 24.40 13.16 -3.92
N GLY A 353 23.59 14.22 -3.82
CA GLY A 353 22.17 14.15 -3.49
C GLY A 353 21.23 14.12 -4.70
N LEU A 354 21.71 14.36 -5.92
CA LEU A 354 20.85 14.52 -7.10
C LEU A 354 20.20 13.19 -7.49
N SER A 355 18.92 13.07 -7.19
CA SER A 355 18.06 11.94 -7.54
C SER A 355 16.98 12.36 -8.54
N PHE A 356 16.15 11.39 -8.97
CA PHE A 356 14.95 11.69 -9.77
C PHE A 356 13.98 12.63 -9.02
N ALA A 357 13.84 12.45 -7.70
CA ALA A 357 12.99 13.30 -6.86
C ALA A 357 13.56 14.71 -6.68
N ALA A 358 14.89 14.84 -6.59
CA ALA A 358 15.55 16.11 -6.36
C ALA A 358 15.83 16.90 -7.66
N LEU A 359 15.80 16.26 -8.84
CA LEU A 359 16.13 16.91 -10.12
C LEU A 359 15.29 18.17 -10.39
N GLY A 360 14.00 18.13 -10.06
CA GLY A 360 13.10 19.27 -10.24
C GLY A 360 13.54 20.54 -9.49
N ARG A 361 14.34 20.41 -8.43
CA ARG A 361 14.90 21.55 -7.68
C ARG A 361 15.83 22.41 -8.51
N LEU A 362 16.46 21.84 -9.55
CA LEU A 362 17.34 22.56 -10.47
C LEU A 362 16.60 23.15 -11.68
N ALA A 363 15.27 23.11 -11.75
CA ALA A 363 14.51 23.55 -12.92
C ALA A 363 14.72 25.04 -13.28
N THR A 364 14.95 25.91 -12.30
CA THR A 364 15.24 27.33 -12.59
C THR A 364 16.67 27.52 -13.09
N PHE A 365 17.63 26.80 -12.53
CA PHE A 365 18.99 26.75 -13.06
C PHE A 365 19.02 26.19 -14.48
N GLU A 366 18.29 25.10 -14.76
CA GLU A 366 18.19 24.52 -16.11
C GLU A 366 17.70 25.56 -17.14
N ARG A 367 16.63 26.31 -16.81
CA ARG A 367 16.01 27.25 -17.73
C ARG A 367 16.80 28.54 -17.94
N LEU A 368 17.42 29.07 -16.89
CA LEU A 368 18.02 30.41 -16.89
C LEU A 368 19.52 30.38 -16.61
N GLY A 369 19.96 29.53 -15.68
CA GLY A 369 21.37 29.43 -15.26
C GLY A 369 22.29 28.80 -16.29
N THR A 370 21.74 28.03 -17.23
CA THR A 370 22.51 27.42 -18.34
C THR A 370 22.76 28.36 -19.51
N ASP A 371 22.12 29.55 -19.53
CA ASP A 371 22.31 30.54 -20.58
C ASP A 371 23.79 30.99 -20.65
N PRO A 372 24.45 30.95 -21.82
CA PRO A 372 25.84 31.39 -21.97
C PRO A 372 26.11 32.80 -21.44
N ASP A 373 25.15 33.72 -21.55
CA ASP A 373 25.28 35.11 -21.13
C ASP A 373 25.04 35.29 -19.62
N MET A 374 24.60 34.24 -18.91
CA MET A 374 24.43 34.28 -17.47
C MET A 374 25.80 34.33 -16.77
N PRO A 375 26.04 35.31 -15.87
CA PRO A 375 27.21 35.31 -15.01
C PRO A 375 27.29 34.05 -14.15
N ALA A 376 28.51 33.53 -13.95
CA ALA A 376 28.72 32.27 -13.25
C ALA A 376 28.24 32.29 -11.79
N ASP A 377 28.46 33.41 -11.10
CA ASP A 377 28.00 33.63 -9.72
C ASP A 377 26.47 33.60 -9.63
N ALA A 378 25.78 34.28 -10.56
CA ALA A 378 24.33 34.28 -10.66
C ALA A 378 23.76 32.89 -10.98
N ALA A 379 24.41 32.15 -11.90
CA ALA A 379 24.00 30.80 -12.25
C ALA A 379 24.11 29.83 -11.06
N ILE A 380 25.24 29.89 -10.33
CA ILE A 380 25.46 29.08 -9.12
C ILE A 380 24.45 29.46 -8.03
N ALA A 381 24.17 30.75 -7.82
CA ALA A 381 23.17 31.21 -6.86
C ALA A 381 21.78 30.60 -7.12
N MET A 382 21.33 30.57 -8.39
CA MET A 382 20.05 29.95 -8.76
C MET A 382 20.01 28.46 -8.43
N ALA A 383 21.11 27.73 -8.66
CA ALA A 383 21.18 26.31 -8.37
C ALA A 383 21.14 26.03 -6.86
N ILE A 384 21.90 26.80 -6.09
CA ILE A 384 21.93 26.73 -4.61
C ILE A 384 20.54 27.03 -4.04
N ASN A 385 19.92 28.13 -4.47
CA ASN A 385 18.60 28.52 -3.99
C ASN A 385 17.53 27.51 -4.39
N GLY A 386 17.58 26.99 -5.63
CA GLY A 386 16.70 25.93 -6.08
C GLY A 386 16.83 24.66 -5.24
N TRP A 387 18.06 24.26 -4.93
CA TRP A 387 18.37 23.10 -4.09
C TRP A 387 17.84 23.22 -2.66
N LEU A 388 18.04 24.37 -2.04
CA LEU A 388 17.69 24.65 -0.65
C LEU A 388 16.21 24.95 -0.44
N GLN A 389 15.61 25.73 -1.34
CA GLN A 389 14.29 26.33 -1.14
C GLN A 389 13.23 25.79 -2.11
N GLY A 390 13.62 24.97 -3.08
CA GLY A 390 12.76 24.39 -4.10
C GLY A 390 12.78 25.13 -5.45
N ALA A 391 12.14 24.52 -6.44
CA ALA A 391 12.28 24.86 -7.87
C ALA A 391 11.94 26.31 -8.26
N SER A 392 11.15 27.01 -7.45
CA SER A 392 10.63 28.35 -7.74
C SER A 392 11.60 29.48 -7.38
N SER A 393 12.69 29.21 -6.66
CA SER A 393 13.64 30.26 -6.29
C SER A 393 14.54 30.64 -7.47
N ALA A 394 14.54 31.93 -7.83
CA ALA A 394 15.26 32.49 -8.98
C ALA A 394 16.26 33.59 -8.59
N ASP A 395 16.54 33.74 -7.30
CA ASP A 395 17.48 34.74 -6.82
C ASP A 395 18.89 34.44 -7.33
N ARG A 396 19.56 35.49 -7.78
CA ARG A 396 20.86 35.50 -8.46
C ARG A 396 22.00 35.96 -7.55
N ASN A 397 21.70 36.38 -6.33
CA ASN A 397 22.70 36.88 -5.40
C ASN A 397 23.38 35.71 -4.69
N LEU A 398 24.62 35.41 -5.08
CA LEU A 398 25.40 34.31 -4.51
C LEU A 398 25.66 34.50 -3.01
N LYS A 399 25.88 35.72 -2.53
CA LYS A 399 26.12 35.97 -1.10
C LYS A 399 24.89 35.65 -0.26
N LEU A 400 23.70 36.04 -0.75
CA LEU A 400 22.43 35.74 -0.10
C LEU A 400 22.16 34.23 -0.14
N ALA A 401 22.45 33.56 -1.26
CA ALA A 401 22.34 32.11 -1.40
C ALA A 401 23.23 31.36 -0.38
N LEU A 402 24.47 31.80 -0.19
CA LEU A 402 25.37 31.25 0.82
C LEU A 402 24.93 31.58 2.25
N SER A 403 24.33 32.75 2.48
CA SER A 403 23.67 33.06 3.76
C SER A 403 22.52 32.07 4.04
N ALA A 404 21.71 31.71 3.04
CA ALA A 404 20.68 30.69 3.18
C ALA A 404 21.25 29.28 3.51
N VAL A 405 22.44 28.94 2.99
CA VAL A 405 23.17 27.71 3.39
C VAL A 405 23.48 27.73 4.88
N ARG A 406 24.02 28.85 5.39
CA ARG A 406 24.35 29.01 6.81
C ARG A 406 23.10 28.98 7.68
N VAL A 407 22.01 29.62 7.24
CA VAL A 407 20.68 29.52 7.89
C VAL A 407 20.24 28.06 8.00
N ARG A 408 20.33 27.25 6.92
CA ARG A 408 20.02 25.81 6.97
C ARG A 408 20.84 25.10 8.04
N THR A 409 22.15 25.31 8.06
CA THR A 409 23.05 24.67 9.05
C THR A 409 22.65 25.05 10.47
N LEU A 410 22.43 26.33 10.73
CA LEU A 410 22.00 26.82 12.04
C LEU A 410 20.61 26.32 12.44
N VAL A 411 19.67 26.17 11.51
CA VAL A 411 18.36 25.56 11.76
C VAL A 411 18.52 24.09 12.15
N VAL A 412 19.36 23.34 11.45
CA VAL A 412 19.67 21.93 11.82
C VAL A 412 20.28 21.87 13.22
N ASP A 413 21.25 22.73 13.53
CA ASP A 413 21.86 22.81 14.85
C ASP A 413 20.83 23.16 15.93
N TYR A 414 19.92 24.10 15.65
CA TYR A 414 18.84 24.49 16.55
C TYR A 414 17.90 23.30 16.86
N LEU A 415 17.55 22.50 15.84
CA LEU A 415 16.71 21.31 15.98
C LEU A 415 17.44 20.14 16.69
N ARG A 416 18.77 20.16 16.69
CA ARG A 416 19.63 19.19 17.39
C ARG A 416 19.92 19.58 18.84
N ALA A 417 19.92 20.87 19.16
CA ALA A 417 20.28 21.40 20.47
C ALA A 417 19.39 20.86 21.60
N ALA A 418 20.04 20.35 22.65
CA ALA A 418 19.36 19.68 23.76
C ALA A 418 18.72 20.68 24.74
N ASP A 419 19.40 21.79 25.03
CA ASP A 419 18.99 22.75 26.04
C ASP A 419 18.63 24.13 25.46
N ARG A 420 17.99 24.94 26.32
CA ARG A 420 17.51 26.27 25.95
C ARG A 420 18.65 27.28 25.74
N PRO A 421 19.68 27.37 26.61
CA PRO A 421 20.80 28.28 26.39
C PRO A 421 21.50 28.08 25.04
N GLU A 422 21.71 26.84 24.60
CA GLU A 422 22.29 26.54 23.30
C GLU A 422 21.38 27.01 22.16
N ARG A 423 20.07 26.73 22.24
CA ARG A 423 19.09 27.22 21.27
C ARG A 423 19.05 28.75 21.18
N ASP A 424 19.11 29.45 22.31
CA ASP A 424 19.12 30.91 22.35
C ASP A 424 20.39 31.49 21.68
N ARG A 425 21.56 30.85 21.87
CA ARG A 425 22.82 31.22 21.19
C ARG A 425 22.75 31.01 19.67
N ILE A 426 22.18 29.88 19.23
CA ILE A 426 22.02 29.58 17.81
C ILE A 426 21.04 30.57 17.17
N HIS A 427 19.94 30.90 17.86
CA HIS A 427 18.99 31.91 17.39
C HIS A 427 19.65 33.29 17.21
N ALA A 428 20.47 33.73 18.17
CA ALA A 428 21.23 34.98 18.04
C ALA A 428 22.24 34.97 16.88
N SER A 429 22.68 33.79 16.43
CA SER A 429 23.53 33.64 15.23
C SER A 429 22.69 33.67 13.95
N LEU A 430 21.48 33.07 13.97
CA LEU A 430 20.51 33.18 12.87
C LEU A 430 20.13 34.64 12.59
N GLU A 431 19.91 35.45 13.62
CA GLU A 431 19.60 36.89 13.50
C GLU A 431 20.68 37.71 12.79
N GLN A 432 21.90 37.19 12.66
CA GLN A 432 23.01 37.87 11.97
C GLN A 432 23.09 37.53 10.48
N GLU A 433 22.38 36.49 10.03
CA GLU A 433 22.38 36.08 8.62
C GLU A 433 21.37 36.89 7.82
N GLU A 434 21.80 37.39 6.65
CA GLU A 434 20.97 38.22 5.76
C GLU A 434 19.73 37.48 5.23
N ALA A 435 19.85 36.16 5.02
CA ALA A 435 18.77 35.30 4.55
C ALA A 435 17.84 34.79 5.68
N PHE A 436 17.99 35.28 6.92
CA PHE A 436 17.15 34.83 8.03
C PHE A 436 15.80 35.55 8.04
N ASP A 437 14.87 35.02 7.26
CA ASP A 437 13.47 35.41 7.26
C ASP A 437 12.54 34.19 7.31
N ALA A 438 11.30 34.40 7.76
CA ALA A 438 10.35 33.30 7.93
C ALA A 438 10.02 32.54 6.62
N PRO A 439 9.78 33.20 5.47
CA PRO A 439 9.66 32.52 4.17
C PRO A 439 10.85 31.63 3.82
N THR A 440 12.07 32.13 3.94
CA THR A 440 13.31 31.40 3.62
C THR A 440 13.48 30.20 4.54
N VAL A 441 13.31 30.37 5.86
CA VAL A 441 13.36 29.26 6.83
C VAL A 441 12.30 28.21 6.53
N THR A 442 11.08 28.62 6.19
CA THR A 442 9.99 27.70 5.84
C THR A 442 10.34 26.88 4.59
N ALA A 443 10.83 27.54 3.55
CA ALA A 443 11.22 26.89 2.31
C ALA A 443 12.39 25.90 2.53
N ILE A 444 13.38 26.29 3.34
CA ILE A 444 14.49 25.42 3.73
C ILE A 444 13.99 24.19 4.49
N VAL A 445 13.16 24.37 5.53
CA VAL A 445 12.65 23.26 6.36
C VAL A 445 11.82 22.26 5.54
N GLN A 446 11.08 22.74 4.55
CA GLN A 446 10.29 21.89 3.66
C GLN A 446 11.14 21.01 2.71
N HIS A 447 12.37 21.44 2.41
CA HIS A 447 13.21 20.80 1.40
C HIS A 447 14.51 20.21 1.96
N MET A 448 14.91 20.55 3.18
CA MET A 448 16.10 19.98 3.82
C MET A 448 15.91 18.51 4.15
N ARG A 449 17.03 17.80 4.28
CA ARG A 449 17.03 16.43 4.82
C ARG A 449 16.57 16.44 6.29
N PRO A 450 16.07 15.31 6.81
CA PRO A 450 15.79 15.18 8.24
C PRO A 450 16.99 15.62 9.07
N PRO A 451 16.77 16.37 10.17
CA PRO A 451 17.86 17.00 10.91
C PRO A 451 18.80 15.99 11.55
N PHE A 452 18.38 14.77 11.86
CA PHE A 452 19.26 13.75 12.43
C PHE A 452 19.61 12.69 11.38
N GLU A 453 20.85 12.20 11.43
CA GLU A 453 21.24 11.04 10.63
C GLU A 453 20.46 9.80 11.06
N ALA A 454 20.08 8.96 10.10
CA ALA A 454 19.50 7.67 10.40
C ALA A 454 20.55 6.79 11.10
N PRO A 455 20.18 5.98 12.11
CA PRO A 455 21.09 4.98 12.65
C PRO A 455 21.40 3.92 11.58
N GLU A 456 22.43 3.12 11.82
CA GLU A 456 22.80 2.04 10.91
C GLU A 456 21.63 1.08 10.63
N GLU A 457 21.54 0.65 9.38
CA GLU A 457 20.55 -0.33 8.95
C GLU A 457 20.85 -1.69 9.58
N SER A 458 19.84 -2.26 10.26
CA SER A 458 19.91 -3.64 10.78
C SER A 458 19.72 -4.67 9.66
N SER A 459 18.98 -4.31 8.61
CA SER A 459 18.82 -5.01 7.33
C SER A 459 18.31 -4.01 6.30
N ALA A 460 18.20 -4.36 5.02
CA ALA A 460 17.83 -3.43 3.95
C ALA A 460 16.62 -2.53 4.29
N GLY A 461 16.90 -1.24 4.52
CA GLY A 461 15.92 -0.21 4.89
C GLY A 461 15.30 -0.33 6.28
N LEU A 462 15.71 -1.29 7.11
CA LEU A 462 15.22 -1.47 8.48
C LEU A 462 16.18 -0.80 9.47
N HIS A 463 15.64 0.12 10.26
CA HIS A 463 16.37 0.82 11.30
C HIS A 463 15.78 0.53 12.67
N THR A 464 16.65 0.53 13.68
CA THR A 464 16.27 0.40 15.09
C THR A 464 16.52 1.72 15.79
N LEU A 465 15.47 2.32 16.34
CA LEU A 465 15.52 3.57 17.11
C LEU A 465 15.38 3.26 18.60
N GLU A 466 16.22 3.88 19.41
CA GLU A 466 16.01 3.97 20.86
C GLU A 466 15.28 5.28 21.17
N VAL A 467 14.04 5.17 21.63
CA VAL A 467 13.14 6.30 21.84
C VAL A 467 13.03 6.59 23.34
N PRO A 468 13.28 7.83 23.80
CA PRO A 468 13.18 8.16 25.21
C PRO A 468 11.73 8.06 25.70
N GLY A 469 11.55 7.54 26.91
CA GLY A 469 10.26 7.49 27.60
C GLY A 469 9.79 8.86 28.07
N LEU A 470 8.51 8.96 28.42
CA LEU A 470 7.92 10.17 28.99
C LEU A 470 8.61 10.54 30.32
N ASP A 471 8.91 11.83 30.52
CA ASP A 471 9.46 12.40 31.75
C ASP A 471 10.73 11.69 32.30
N GLY A 472 11.61 11.24 31.40
CA GLY A 472 12.83 10.52 31.79
C GLY A 472 12.58 9.06 32.18
N GLY A 473 11.40 8.53 31.86
CA GLY A 473 11.11 7.10 31.92
C GLY A 473 11.99 6.27 30.98
N GLU A 474 11.94 4.95 31.17
CA GLU A 474 12.73 4.00 30.39
C GLU A 474 12.55 4.19 28.88
N SER A 475 13.68 4.17 28.16
CA SER A 475 13.65 4.16 26.71
C SER A 475 13.04 2.85 26.21
N PHE A 476 12.49 2.91 25.01
CA PHE A 476 11.93 1.74 24.34
C PHE A 476 12.35 1.72 22.88
N THR A 477 12.42 0.51 22.34
CA THR A 477 12.83 0.30 20.96
C THR A 477 11.68 0.59 19.99
N CYS A 478 11.99 1.20 18.85
CA CYS A 478 11.08 1.37 17.73
C CYS A 478 11.76 0.91 16.44
N LEU A 479 11.09 0.05 15.67
CA LEU A 479 11.57 -0.38 14.37
C LEU A 479 10.98 0.51 13.28
N VAL A 480 11.81 0.97 12.35
CA VAL A 480 11.37 1.76 11.20
C VAL A 480 11.81 1.07 9.92
N GLN A 481 10.86 0.69 9.07
CA GLN A 481 11.15 0.17 7.73
C GLN A 481 10.90 1.25 6.69
N LEU A 482 11.96 1.61 5.97
CA LEU A 482 11.92 2.50 4.83
C LEU A 482 11.50 1.74 3.56
N PRO A 483 10.83 2.41 2.62
CA PRO A 483 10.54 1.84 1.31
C PRO A 483 11.84 1.64 0.50
N PRO A 484 11.84 0.72 -0.48
CA PRO A 484 12.96 0.58 -1.42
C PRO A 484 13.26 1.90 -2.13
N GLU A 485 14.55 2.14 -2.40
CA GLU A 485 15.04 3.38 -3.03
C GLU A 485 14.68 4.66 -2.26
N TYR A 486 14.54 4.57 -0.93
CA TYR A 486 14.29 5.73 -0.08
C TYR A 486 15.31 6.87 -0.34
N ASP A 487 14.76 8.07 -0.44
CA ASP A 487 15.48 9.32 -0.68
C ASP A 487 15.05 10.37 0.36
N PRO A 488 15.95 10.86 1.22
CA PRO A 488 15.61 11.84 2.26
C PRO A 488 15.17 13.21 1.73
N LEU A 489 15.28 13.48 0.43
CA LEU A 489 14.80 14.71 -0.21
C LEU A 489 13.38 14.59 -0.80
N ARG A 490 12.79 13.39 -0.71
CA ARG A 490 11.38 13.10 -1.05
C ARG A 490 10.58 12.91 0.23
N THR A 491 9.32 13.34 0.26
CA THR A 491 8.41 13.09 1.40
C THR A 491 7.65 11.78 1.23
N TYR A 492 7.49 11.03 2.32
CA TYR A 492 6.81 9.73 2.31
C TYR A 492 5.66 9.71 3.31
N GLN A 493 4.56 9.06 2.94
CA GLN A 493 3.53 8.73 3.93
C GLN A 493 4.07 7.71 4.94
N ALA A 494 3.53 7.72 6.14
CA ALA A 494 3.92 6.78 7.19
C ALA A 494 2.71 6.07 7.80
N VAL A 495 2.92 4.82 8.22
CA VAL A 495 1.98 4.08 9.05
C VAL A 495 2.66 3.73 10.37
N VAL A 496 2.06 4.15 11.47
CA VAL A 496 2.43 3.68 12.81
C VAL A 496 1.63 2.40 13.06
N SER A 497 2.31 1.27 13.18
CA SER A 497 1.68 -0.04 13.28
C SER A 497 1.86 -0.61 14.67
N LEU A 498 0.77 -0.74 15.43
CA LEU A 498 0.82 -1.20 16.81
C LEU A 498 0.69 -2.71 16.87
N HIS A 499 1.68 -3.36 17.50
CA HIS A 499 1.60 -4.79 17.73
C HIS A 499 0.54 -5.12 18.79
N ALA A 500 -0.10 -6.29 18.69
CA ALA A 500 -0.89 -6.84 19.78
C ALA A 500 0.03 -7.34 20.91
N ALA A 501 -0.54 -7.54 22.10
CA ALA A 501 0.19 -7.93 23.32
C ALA A 501 1.08 -9.18 23.21
N TRP A 502 0.72 -10.11 22.34
CA TRP A 502 1.40 -11.39 22.13
C TRP A 502 2.21 -11.41 20.81
N SER A 503 2.37 -10.26 20.17
CA SER A 503 3.15 -10.08 18.94
C SER A 503 4.22 -9.01 19.16
N THR A 504 5.12 -8.86 18.20
CA THR A 504 6.26 -7.94 18.32
C THR A 504 6.17 -6.81 17.29
N PRO A 505 6.93 -5.72 17.48
CA PRO A 505 7.12 -4.71 16.44
C PRO A 505 7.62 -5.29 15.10
N MET A 506 8.47 -6.32 15.14
CA MET A 506 8.94 -6.99 13.92
C MET A 506 7.79 -7.63 13.16
N ASN A 507 6.81 -8.25 13.84
CA ASN A 507 5.66 -8.82 13.16
C ASN A 507 4.82 -7.75 12.44
N GLN A 508 4.83 -6.51 12.92
CA GLN A 508 4.16 -5.39 12.25
C GLN A 508 4.92 -4.94 11.00
N VAL A 509 6.26 -4.92 11.07
CA VAL A 509 7.11 -4.70 9.90
C VAL A 509 6.87 -5.79 8.86
N GLU A 510 6.87 -7.07 9.27
CA GLU A 510 6.61 -8.22 8.39
C GLU A 510 5.22 -8.18 7.76
N TRP A 511 4.21 -7.74 8.52
CA TRP A 511 2.84 -7.58 8.02
C TRP A 511 2.75 -6.56 6.88
N TRP A 512 3.38 -5.39 7.04
CA TRP A 512 3.26 -4.29 6.09
C TRP A 512 4.31 -4.36 4.96
N ALA A 513 5.56 -4.64 5.30
CA ALA A 513 6.69 -4.66 4.37
C ALA A 513 6.96 -6.06 3.79
N GLY A 514 6.35 -7.11 4.33
CA GLY A 514 6.60 -8.49 3.93
C GLY A 514 7.74 -9.13 4.71
N MET A 515 7.79 -10.47 4.67
CA MET A 515 8.91 -11.25 5.20
C MET A 515 10.21 -10.90 4.46
N LEU A 516 11.34 -11.08 5.14
CA LEU A 516 12.66 -10.92 4.53
C LEU A 516 12.87 -12.04 3.50
N GLY A 517 13.06 -11.66 2.24
CA GLY A 517 13.37 -12.59 1.16
C GLY A 517 14.78 -13.18 1.28
N ALA A 518 15.04 -14.24 0.50
CA ALA A 518 16.38 -14.86 0.43
C ALA A 518 17.45 -13.89 -0.13
N ASP A 519 17.03 -12.88 -0.87
CA ASP A 519 17.84 -11.77 -1.38
C ASP A 519 18.04 -10.64 -0.36
N GLY A 520 17.53 -10.80 0.87
CA GLY A 520 17.62 -9.79 1.92
C GLY A 520 16.67 -8.61 1.72
N LEU A 521 15.74 -8.67 0.77
CA LEU A 521 14.77 -7.60 0.50
C LEU A 521 13.37 -7.97 0.98
N ARG A 522 12.64 -6.98 1.49
CA ARG A 522 11.23 -7.13 1.88
C ARG A 522 10.32 -6.66 0.76
N ARG A 523 9.34 -7.49 0.40
CA ARG A 523 8.34 -7.20 -0.64
C ARG A 523 6.94 -7.25 -0.04
N GLY A 524 6.38 -6.08 0.24
CA GLY A 524 5.06 -5.94 0.85
C GLY A 524 4.35 -4.67 0.41
N GLN A 525 3.15 -4.46 0.95
CA GLN A 525 2.29 -3.35 0.53
C GLN A 525 2.88 -1.99 0.89
N ALA A 526 3.62 -1.87 2.00
CA ALA A 526 4.29 -0.64 2.37
C ALA A 526 5.35 -0.25 1.34
N GLY A 527 6.22 -1.19 0.95
CA GLY A 527 7.20 -0.98 -0.12
C GLY A 527 6.51 -0.62 -1.43
N ARG A 528 5.49 -1.38 -1.86
CA ARG A 528 4.72 -1.12 -3.09
C ARG A 528 4.13 0.30 -3.17
N ASN A 529 3.75 0.87 -2.04
CA ASN A 529 3.10 2.18 -1.96
C ASN A 529 4.02 3.30 -1.43
N GLY A 530 5.34 3.05 -1.31
CA GLY A 530 6.29 4.04 -0.78
C GLY A 530 5.93 4.54 0.61
N THR A 531 5.56 3.63 1.50
CA THR A 531 5.12 3.93 2.87
C THR A 531 6.20 3.55 3.87
N ILE A 532 6.52 4.45 4.79
CA ILE A 532 7.38 4.16 5.94
C ILE A 532 6.55 3.44 7.01
N VAL A 533 7.05 2.32 7.51
CA VAL A 533 6.40 1.59 8.62
C VAL A 533 7.13 1.92 9.91
N ILE A 534 6.41 2.41 10.91
CA ILE A 534 6.93 2.73 12.24
C ILE A 534 6.27 1.77 13.24
N ALA A 535 7.03 0.88 13.83
CA ALA A 535 6.55 -0.14 14.76
C ALA A 535 7.18 0.08 16.16
N PRO A 536 6.49 0.76 17.08
CA PRO A 536 6.99 0.98 18.43
C PRO A 536 6.76 -0.25 19.33
N ALA A 537 7.74 -0.57 20.18
CA ALA A 537 7.56 -1.49 21.31
C ALA A 537 6.84 -0.77 22.46
N TRP A 538 5.54 -0.51 22.31
CA TRP A 538 4.77 0.31 23.24
C TRP A 538 4.54 -0.38 24.61
N ALA A 539 4.54 -1.72 24.65
CA ALA A 539 4.24 -2.52 25.84
C ALA A 539 5.42 -2.55 26.83
N ARG A 540 5.12 -2.53 28.14
CA ARG A 540 6.12 -2.83 29.18
C ARG A 540 6.45 -4.31 29.21
N GLU A 541 7.56 -4.65 29.87
CA GLU A 541 7.83 -6.03 30.25
C GLU A 541 6.61 -6.61 31.00
N ARG A 542 6.09 -7.74 30.51
CA ARG A 542 4.91 -8.47 31.04
C ARG A 542 3.55 -7.77 30.87
N GLN A 543 3.47 -6.68 30.10
CA GLN A 543 2.20 -6.08 29.76
C GLN A 543 1.52 -6.88 28.62
N ASN A 544 0.35 -7.45 28.92
CA ASN A 544 -0.34 -8.40 28.04
C ASN A 544 -1.61 -7.81 27.37
N SER A 545 -1.82 -6.50 27.45
CA SER A 545 -2.92 -5.80 26.79
C SER A 545 -2.62 -4.31 26.69
N TYR A 546 -3.20 -3.63 25.71
CA TYR A 546 -3.16 -2.18 25.62
C TYR A 546 -4.05 -1.58 26.71
N GLU A 547 -3.47 -0.78 27.62
CA GLU A 547 -4.12 -0.27 28.83
C GLU A 547 -4.73 1.13 28.63
N TYR A 548 -4.55 1.73 27.45
CA TYR A 548 -4.97 3.10 27.14
C TYR A 548 -4.37 4.16 28.09
N SER A 549 -3.17 3.90 28.57
CA SER A 549 -2.44 4.76 29.51
C SER A 549 -1.75 5.92 28.81
N ALA A 550 -1.49 7.00 29.57
CA ALA A 550 -0.71 8.14 29.09
C ALA A 550 0.70 7.73 28.62
N ARG A 551 1.30 6.72 29.26
CA ARG A 551 2.63 6.19 28.90
C ARG A 551 2.62 5.57 27.51
N GLU A 552 1.64 4.71 27.21
CA GLU A 552 1.53 4.06 25.89
C GLU A 552 1.27 5.10 24.81
N HIS A 553 0.37 6.05 25.09
CA HIS A 553 0.10 7.15 24.17
C HIS A 553 1.37 7.98 23.89
N ALA A 554 2.13 8.32 24.93
CA ALA A 554 3.41 9.00 24.79
C ALA A 554 4.43 8.17 24.02
N ALA A 555 4.48 6.84 24.20
CA ALA A 555 5.39 5.97 23.46
C ALA A 555 5.10 6.02 21.95
N VAL A 556 3.83 5.97 21.55
CA VAL A 556 3.41 6.06 20.15
C VAL A 556 3.79 7.42 19.55
N LEU A 557 3.50 8.52 20.24
CA LEU A 557 3.82 9.87 19.76
C LEU A 557 5.32 10.16 19.73
N ALA A 558 6.07 9.69 20.74
CA ALA A 558 7.52 9.85 20.80
C ALA A 558 8.21 9.07 19.68
N ALA A 559 7.74 7.85 19.37
CA ALA A 559 8.24 7.06 18.25
C ALA A 559 8.02 7.76 16.90
N LEU A 560 6.82 8.30 16.67
CA LEU A 560 6.53 9.08 15.47
C LEU A 560 7.44 10.32 15.38
N ARG A 561 7.59 11.06 16.48
CA ARG A 561 8.44 12.26 16.53
C ARG A 561 9.91 11.92 16.26
N GLU A 562 10.44 10.86 16.85
CA GLU A 562 11.82 10.44 16.64
C GLU A 562 12.04 9.94 15.20
N ALA A 563 11.07 9.26 14.61
CA ALA A 563 11.10 8.89 13.19
C ALA A 563 11.10 10.13 12.28
N GLN A 564 10.25 11.15 12.54
CA GLN A 564 10.20 12.40 11.77
C GLN A 564 11.52 13.19 11.80
N ARG A 565 12.30 13.05 12.88
CA ARG A 565 13.60 13.72 13.01
C ARG A 565 14.69 13.07 12.16
N ARG A 566 14.53 11.82 11.75
CA ARG A 566 15.54 11.00 11.06
C ARG A 566 15.15 10.60 9.65
N PHE A 567 13.85 10.56 9.38
CA PHE A 567 13.27 10.12 8.11
C PHE A 567 12.28 11.15 7.58
N SER A 568 12.21 11.26 6.26
CA SER A 568 11.40 12.25 5.56
C SER A 568 9.94 11.79 5.51
N ILE A 569 9.19 12.16 6.53
CA ILE A 569 7.79 11.80 6.70
C ILE A 569 6.91 13.01 6.40
N ASP A 570 5.91 12.79 5.54
CA ASP A 570 4.81 13.73 5.31
C ASP A 570 3.90 13.75 6.55
N THR A 571 3.92 14.86 7.28
CA THR A 571 3.15 15.03 8.52
C THR A 571 1.64 15.06 8.29
N ASP A 572 1.18 15.32 7.06
CA ASP A 572 -0.24 15.32 6.70
C ASP A 572 -0.74 13.92 6.31
N ARG A 573 0.18 12.94 6.15
CA ARG A 573 -0.12 11.57 5.71
C ARG A 573 0.48 10.53 6.65
N VAL A 574 0.12 10.65 7.94
CA VAL A 574 0.43 9.65 8.97
C VAL A 574 -0.83 8.86 9.33
N PHE A 575 -0.74 7.54 9.19
CA PHE A 575 -1.83 6.60 9.49
C PHE A 575 -1.49 5.77 10.73
N LEU A 576 -2.52 5.25 11.41
CA LEU A 576 -2.37 4.30 12.52
C LEU A 576 -2.98 2.96 12.08
N SER A 577 -2.26 1.86 12.31
CA SER A 577 -2.68 0.50 12.02
C SER A 577 -2.64 -0.40 13.23
#